data_AF-A0A7R8X9U7-F1
#
_entry.id   AF-A0A7R8X9U7-F1
#
_cell.length_a   1.000
_cell.length_b   1.000
_cell.length_c   1.000
_cell.angle_alpha   90.00
_cell.angle_beta   90.00
_cell.angle_gamma   90.00
#
_symmetry.space_group_name_H-M   'P 1'
#
loop_
_entity.id
_entity.type
_entity.pdbx_description
1 polymer ?
#
loop_
_entity_poly.entity_id
_entity_poly.type
_entity_poly.pdbx_seq_one_letter_code
_entity_poly.pdbx_strand_id
1 'polypeptide(L)'
;MKIPTIIQEPHKTLRSNAEKVDFSKVSPVELEKVVNDMRIAMYDAGDGVAIAAPQIDVPLQIFMVAGFVFDQRAKYQGDHGSPDRVFINPEIIKQSKTTKKCPGEGCLSVRFTYGTTKRSTAVTIKAHDETGVEFKVEATGFLAQIFQHEIDHLHGILFIDHAHDIKLLEGEERENYEKELEQIKHVFMKSIPFIFFGTPNVASETLEIMYQKGLVPSLIITAPDRPSGRGMRMTPPPVKEFAVAHDIPYLQPEKITAEVLEEIEKFVHEHDIKIFIVVAYGKILPEKLITIPEYGTYNIHYSLLPRHRGASPVEASILAGDQVTGVCIQRMIYELDAGNIVVSAELNIDDQDTTGSLRSKLIPLGAQLLCDIYNQLPEYPYYKDSNNYYADLLQYIRDIFK
;
A
#
# COMPACT_ATOMS: atom_id res chain seq x y z
N MET A 1 11.73 -6.10 -6.71
CA MET A 1 11.31 -7.33 -6.00
C MET A 1 10.14 -7.96 -6.77
N LYS A 2 9.95 -9.28 -6.77
CA LYS A 2 8.85 -9.93 -7.50
C LYS A 2 7.53 -9.68 -6.75
N ILE A 3 6.50 -9.18 -7.43
CA ILE A 3 5.14 -9.06 -6.85
C ILE A 3 4.74 -10.43 -6.29
N PRO A 4 4.28 -10.52 -5.02
CA PRO A 4 3.84 -11.77 -4.43
C PRO A 4 2.78 -12.41 -5.34
N THR A 5 3.08 -13.58 -5.86
CA THR A 5 2.21 -14.25 -6.83
C THR A 5 1.19 -15.10 -6.08
N ILE A 6 -0.10 -14.91 -6.36
CA ILE A 6 -1.14 -15.80 -5.84
C ILE A 6 -0.99 -17.17 -6.48
N ILE A 7 -0.59 -18.16 -5.68
CA ILE A 7 -0.45 -19.53 -6.15
C ILE A 7 -1.81 -20.11 -6.52
N GLN A 8 -1.83 -20.93 -7.58
CA GLN A 8 -3.03 -21.55 -8.12
C GLN A 8 -3.09 -23.05 -7.76
N GLU A 9 -4.29 -23.61 -7.63
CA GLU A 9 -4.52 -25.06 -7.53
C GLU A 9 -3.86 -25.79 -8.73
N PRO A 10 -3.12 -26.91 -8.55
CA PRO A 10 -3.02 -27.77 -7.36
C PRO A 10 -1.80 -27.57 -6.45
N HIS A 11 -1.41 -26.33 -6.14
CA HIS A 11 -0.25 -26.09 -5.27
C HIS A 11 -0.41 -26.68 -3.86
N LYS A 12 0.63 -27.38 -3.37
CA LYS A 12 0.59 -28.14 -2.10
C LYS A 12 0.18 -27.30 -0.89
N THR A 13 0.64 -26.06 -0.81
CA THR A 13 0.36 -25.15 0.32
C THR A 13 -1.14 -24.84 0.44
N LEU A 14 -1.87 -24.77 -0.67
CA LEU A 14 -3.32 -24.58 -0.70
C LEU A 14 -4.11 -25.76 -0.15
N ARG A 15 -3.46 -26.93 -0.02
CA ARG A 15 -4.04 -28.21 0.42
C ARG A 15 -3.50 -28.69 1.77
N SER A 16 -2.73 -27.84 2.45
CA SER A 16 -2.10 -28.17 3.73
C SER A 16 -2.73 -27.34 4.86
N ASN A 17 -2.83 -27.91 6.07
CA ASN A 17 -3.22 -27.13 7.24
C ASN A 17 -2.12 -26.10 7.55
N ALA A 18 -2.51 -24.83 7.65
CA ALA A 18 -1.61 -23.75 8.01
C ALA A 18 -1.29 -23.79 9.52
N GLU A 19 -0.07 -23.38 9.85
CA GLU A 19 0.43 -23.32 11.21
C GLU A 19 -0.08 -22.07 11.94
N LYS A 20 -0.39 -22.20 13.23
CA LYS A 20 -0.74 -21.03 14.05
C LYS A 20 0.47 -20.11 14.17
N VAL A 21 0.22 -18.81 14.06
CA VAL A 21 1.21 -17.77 14.34
C VAL A 21 1.53 -17.79 15.83
N ASP A 22 2.80 -18.05 16.13
CA ASP A 22 3.37 -17.94 17.47
C ASP A 22 4.04 -16.56 17.58
N PHE A 23 3.38 -15.60 18.25
CA PHE A 23 3.87 -14.23 18.42
C PHE A 23 5.21 -14.15 19.18
N SER A 24 5.67 -15.23 19.81
CA SER A 24 7.01 -15.29 20.41
C SER A 24 8.11 -15.67 19.41
N LYS A 25 7.74 -16.22 18.25
CA LYS A 25 8.67 -16.70 17.21
C LYS A 25 8.63 -15.88 15.93
N VAL A 26 7.47 -15.34 15.58
CA VAL A 26 7.31 -14.48 14.40
C VAL A 26 7.53 -13.05 14.83
N SER A 27 8.55 -12.39 14.28
CA SER A 27 8.82 -10.99 14.59
C SER A 27 7.75 -10.06 13.99
N PRO A 28 7.51 -8.87 14.58
CA PRO A 28 6.60 -7.88 14.01
C PRO A 28 6.93 -7.50 12.56
N VAL A 29 8.22 -7.45 12.21
CA VAL A 29 8.69 -7.11 10.85
C VAL A 29 8.35 -8.22 9.85
N GLU A 30 8.53 -9.49 10.23
CA GLU A 30 8.14 -10.62 9.38
C GLU A 30 6.63 -10.66 9.18
N LEU A 31 5.86 -10.40 10.25
CA LEU A 31 4.41 -10.36 10.19
C LEU A 31 3.92 -9.20 9.30
N GLU A 32 4.47 -8.00 9.47
CA GLU A 32 4.16 -6.84 8.62
C GLU A 32 4.46 -7.15 7.15
N LYS A 33 5.61 -7.79 6.87
CA LYS A 33 5.97 -8.20 5.50
C LYS A 33 4.92 -9.15 4.91
N VAL A 34 4.52 -10.21 5.63
CA VAL A 34 3.50 -11.16 5.16
C VAL A 34 2.18 -10.45 4.88
N VAL A 35 1.73 -9.61 5.82
CA VAL A 35 0.49 -8.84 5.68
C VAL A 35 0.55 -7.89 4.48
N ASN A 36 1.70 -7.24 4.26
CA ASN A 36 1.91 -6.37 3.10
C ASN A 36 1.92 -7.15 1.79
N ASP A 37 2.58 -8.31 1.76
CA ASP A 37 2.61 -9.18 0.58
C ASP A 37 1.20 -9.68 0.22
N MET A 38 0.39 -10.03 1.23
CA MET A 38 -1.02 -10.40 1.07
C MET A 38 -1.85 -9.24 0.51
N ARG A 39 -1.66 -8.03 1.05
CA ARG A 39 -2.36 -6.82 0.59
C ARG A 39 -2.05 -6.54 -0.87
N ILE A 40 -0.76 -6.52 -1.25
CA ILE A 40 -0.32 -6.31 -2.63
C ILE A 40 -0.96 -7.35 -3.54
N ALA A 41 -0.89 -8.64 -3.18
CA ALA A 41 -1.46 -9.72 -3.98
C ALA A 41 -2.99 -9.59 -4.15
N MET A 42 -3.72 -9.28 -3.07
CA MET A 42 -5.18 -9.15 -3.09
C MET A 42 -5.63 -8.02 -4.03
N TYR A 43 -4.99 -6.85 -3.94
CA TYR A 43 -5.34 -5.71 -4.78
C TYR A 43 -4.84 -5.85 -6.22
N ASP A 44 -3.69 -6.48 -6.44
CA ASP A 44 -3.19 -6.81 -7.79
C ASP A 44 -4.10 -7.80 -8.53
N ALA A 45 -4.88 -8.62 -7.81
CA ALA A 45 -5.89 -9.48 -8.45
C ALA A 45 -7.05 -8.69 -9.07
N GLY A 46 -7.33 -7.46 -8.59
CA GLY A 46 -8.39 -6.57 -9.05
C GLY A 46 -9.75 -6.81 -8.38
N ASP A 47 -10.14 -8.07 -8.19
CA ASP A 47 -11.44 -8.46 -7.62
C ASP A 47 -11.35 -9.07 -6.21
N GLY A 48 -10.18 -8.98 -5.57
CA GLY A 48 -9.94 -9.54 -4.24
C GLY A 48 -10.73 -8.83 -3.14
N VAL A 49 -11.65 -9.57 -2.49
CA VAL A 49 -12.37 -9.10 -1.28
C VAL A 49 -11.70 -9.54 0.02
N ALA A 50 -10.93 -10.62 -0.06
CA ALA A 50 -10.18 -11.21 1.03
C ALA A 50 -9.08 -12.12 0.46
N ILE A 51 -8.08 -12.42 1.28
CA ILE A 51 -6.99 -13.34 0.94
C ILE A 51 -6.46 -14.02 2.21
N ALA A 52 -6.09 -15.29 2.09
CA ALA A 52 -5.40 -16.06 3.13
C ALA A 52 -3.91 -16.22 2.82
N ALA A 53 -3.05 -16.22 3.85
CA ALA A 53 -1.60 -16.36 3.69
C ALA A 53 -1.17 -17.61 2.89
N PRO A 54 -1.83 -18.78 2.99
CA PRO A 54 -1.51 -19.92 2.15
C PRO A 54 -1.58 -19.61 0.65
N GLN A 55 -2.40 -18.65 0.22
CA GLN A 55 -2.55 -18.26 -1.19
C GLN A 55 -1.36 -17.50 -1.76
N ILE A 56 -0.46 -17.01 -0.91
CA ILE A 56 0.84 -16.43 -1.31
C ILE A 56 2.02 -17.33 -0.89
N ASP A 57 1.75 -18.63 -0.73
CA ASP A 57 2.71 -19.65 -0.30
C ASP A 57 3.29 -19.46 1.12
N VAL A 58 2.52 -18.82 2.00
CA VAL A 58 2.88 -18.65 3.41
C VAL A 58 1.97 -19.55 4.28
N PRO A 59 2.48 -20.64 4.86
CA PRO A 59 1.66 -21.63 5.58
C PRO A 59 1.29 -21.18 7.01
N LEU A 60 0.83 -19.93 7.19
CA LEU A 60 0.43 -19.37 8.48
C LEU A 60 -1.08 -19.10 8.55
N GLN A 61 -1.66 -19.21 9.74
CA GLN A 61 -3.08 -18.92 9.98
C GLN A 61 -3.34 -17.42 10.04
N ILE A 62 -3.32 -16.78 8.87
CA ILE A 62 -3.59 -15.36 8.68
C ILE A 62 -4.52 -15.22 7.47
N PHE A 63 -5.61 -14.47 7.63
CA PHE A 63 -6.34 -13.93 6.49
C PHE A 63 -6.58 -12.44 6.65
N MET A 64 -6.78 -11.75 5.54
CA MET A 64 -7.12 -10.34 5.47
C MET A 64 -8.43 -10.18 4.73
N VAL A 65 -9.23 -9.20 5.14
CA VAL A 65 -10.43 -8.77 4.41
C VAL A 65 -10.27 -7.30 4.03
N ALA A 66 -10.55 -7.00 2.77
CA ALA A 66 -10.47 -5.65 2.25
C ALA A 66 -11.42 -4.72 2.99
N GLY A 67 -10.94 -3.53 3.30
CA GLY A 67 -11.63 -2.60 4.17
C GLY A 67 -13.04 -2.20 3.71
N PHE A 68 -13.26 -2.03 2.41
CA PHE A 68 -14.56 -1.70 1.82
C PHE A 68 -15.64 -2.75 2.08
N VAL A 69 -15.28 -4.00 2.41
CA VAL A 69 -16.25 -5.07 2.74
C VAL A 69 -16.99 -4.77 4.04
N PHE A 70 -16.37 -4.02 4.97
CA PHE A 70 -16.98 -3.65 6.24
C PHE A 70 -17.89 -2.43 6.15
N ASP A 71 -17.88 -1.73 5.01
CA ASP A 71 -18.66 -0.53 4.84
C ASP A 71 -20.12 -0.86 4.53
N GLN A 72 -21.01 -0.60 5.50
CA GLN A 72 -22.45 -0.69 5.31
C GLN A 72 -23.10 0.66 4.96
N ARG A 73 -22.33 1.74 4.75
CA ARG A 73 -22.81 3.13 4.65
C ARG A 73 -22.37 3.94 3.41
N ALA A 74 -21.60 3.42 2.46
CA ALA A 74 -21.28 4.13 1.21
C ALA A 74 -22.45 4.29 0.20
N LYS A 75 -23.63 4.71 0.68
CA LYS A 75 -24.71 5.24 -0.17
C LYS A 75 -24.71 6.77 -0.27
N TYR A 76 -23.79 7.46 0.37
CA TYR A 76 -23.67 8.91 0.30
C TYR A 76 -22.23 9.32 0.02
N GLN A 77 -22.13 10.30 -0.87
CA GLN A 77 -20.94 10.97 -1.39
C GLN A 77 -19.82 11.12 -0.34
N GLY A 78 -18.66 10.53 -0.63
CA GLY A 78 -17.38 10.93 -0.05
C GLY A 78 -17.03 10.40 1.34
N ASP A 79 -17.56 9.26 1.78
CA ASP A 79 -17.16 8.64 3.05
C ASP A 79 -16.07 7.59 2.84
N HIS A 80 -15.06 7.67 3.69
CA HIS A 80 -13.78 6.95 3.70
C HIS A 80 -13.99 5.44 3.86
N GLY A 81 -13.28 4.61 3.08
CA GLY A 81 -13.34 3.16 3.21
C GLY A 81 -12.85 2.74 4.60
N SER A 82 -13.53 1.81 5.26
CA SER A 82 -12.98 1.22 6.49
C SER A 82 -11.58 0.64 6.19
N PRO A 83 -10.62 0.62 7.12
CA PRO A 83 -9.31 0.05 6.87
C PRO A 83 -9.41 -1.47 6.63
N ASP A 84 -8.45 -2.02 5.88
CA ASP A 84 -8.26 -3.47 5.78
C ASP A 84 -8.14 -4.08 7.17
N ARG A 85 -8.65 -5.30 7.32
CA ARG A 85 -8.64 -5.99 8.60
C ARG A 85 -7.96 -7.34 8.50
N VAL A 86 -6.95 -7.52 9.34
CA VAL A 86 -6.19 -8.77 9.47
C VAL A 86 -6.73 -9.61 10.62
N PHE A 87 -6.76 -10.93 10.40
CA PHE A 87 -7.24 -11.91 11.36
C PHE A 87 -6.17 -13.00 11.51
N ILE A 88 -5.49 -12.99 12.66
CA ILE A 88 -4.43 -13.94 12.99
C ILE A 88 -4.96 -15.02 13.93
N ASN A 89 -4.65 -16.28 13.63
CA ASN A 89 -5.15 -17.46 14.34
C ASN A 89 -6.69 -17.45 14.51
N PRO A 90 -7.46 -17.22 13.44
CA PRO A 90 -8.91 -17.08 13.55
C PRO A 90 -9.58 -18.42 13.87
N GLU A 91 -10.61 -18.38 14.73
CA GLU A 91 -11.41 -19.52 15.16
C GLU A 91 -12.90 -19.16 15.14
N ILE A 92 -13.73 -19.98 14.48
CA ILE A 92 -15.20 -19.85 14.54
C ILE A 92 -15.68 -20.37 15.90
N ILE A 93 -16.01 -19.45 16.82
CA ILE A 93 -16.49 -19.79 18.16
C ILE A 93 -18.02 -19.93 18.25
N LYS A 94 -18.75 -19.44 17.25
CA LYS A 94 -20.20 -19.59 17.14
C LYS A 94 -20.59 -19.63 15.67
N GLN A 95 -21.51 -20.51 15.31
CA GLN A 95 -21.99 -20.65 13.95
C GLN A 95 -23.51 -20.91 13.96
N SER A 96 -24.23 -20.22 13.08
CA SER A 96 -25.66 -20.44 12.88
C SER A 96 -25.93 -21.84 12.34
N LYS A 97 -26.96 -22.52 12.86
CA LYS A 97 -27.46 -23.78 12.26
C LYS A 97 -28.17 -23.55 10.93
N THR A 98 -28.64 -22.32 10.70
CA THR A 98 -29.26 -21.92 9.45
C THR A 98 -28.17 -21.67 8.43
N THR A 99 -28.25 -22.40 7.32
CA THR A 99 -27.35 -22.25 6.17
C THR A 99 -28.10 -21.72 4.97
N LYS A 100 -27.41 -20.99 4.09
CA LYS A 100 -27.94 -20.51 2.81
C LYS A 100 -27.09 -21.04 1.66
N LYS A 101 -27.70 -21.25 0.50
CA LYS A 101 -26.96 -21.42 -0.75
C LYS A 101 -26.34 -20.07 -1.12
N CYS A 102 -25.03 -20.08 -1.35
CA CYS A 102 -24.26 -18.93 -1.76
C CYS A 102 -23.75 -19.17 -3.19
N PRO A 103 -24.53 -18.80 -4.22
CA PRO A 103 -24.06 -18.90 -5.59
C PRO A 103 -22.95 -17.88 -5.83
N GLY A 104 -22.01 -18.23 -6.72
CA GLY A 104 -20.95 -17.32 -7.14
C GLY A 104 -19.78 -17.17 -6.19
N GLU A 105 -19.57 -18.15 -5.30
CA GLU A 105 -18.32 -18.22 -4.59
C GLU A 105 -17.19 -18.53 -5.58
N GLY A 106 -16.15 -17.70 -5.56
CA GLY A 106 -14.92 -17.85 -6.33
C GLY A 106 -13.71 -17.66 -5.42
N CYS A 107 -12.51 -17.94 -5.94
CA CYS A 107 -11.28 -17.91 -5.16
C CYS A 107 -10.12 -17.35 -6.01
N LEU A 108 -9.27 -16.53 -5.39
CA LEU A 108 -8.07 -16.00 -6.04
C LEU A 108 -7.06 -17.09 -6.44
N SER A 109 -7.10 -18.26 -5.79
CA SER A 109 -6.25 -19.43 -6.09
C SER A 109 -6.91 -20.50 -6.97
N VAL A 110 -8.16 -20.27 -7.38
CA VAL A 110 -8.89 -21.11 -8.36
C VAL A 110 -9.56 -20.16 -9.36
N ARG A 111 -8.73 -19.37 -10.06
CA ARG A 111 -9.20 -18.25 -10.88
C ARG A 111 -10.21 -18.68 -11.95
N PHE A 112 -11.14 -17.76 -12.22
CA PHE A 112 -12.19 -17.89 -13.23
C PHE A 112 -13.17 -19.04 -13.01
N THR A 113 -13.08 -19.74 -11.88
CA THR A 113 -14.01 -20.79 -11.49
C THR A 113 -14.94 -20.26 -10.40
N TYR A 114 -16.23 -20.50 -10.57
CA TYR A 114 -17.27 -20.07 -9.64
C TYR A 114 -18.22 -21.21 -9.37
N GLY A 115 -18.79 -21.26 -8.16
CA GLY A 115 -19.74 -22.30 -7.81
C GLY A 115 -20.69 -21.88 -6.70
N THR A 116 -21.63 -22.76 -6.39
CA THR A 116 -22.58 -22.60 -5.30
C THR A 116 -22.14 -23.40 -4.09
N THR A 117 -21.81 -22.70 -3.01
CA THR A 117 -21.51 -23.33 -1.71
C THR A 117 -22.71 -23.23 -0.79
N LYS A 118 -22.66 -23.95 0.34
CA LYS A 118 -23.64 -23.85 1.42
C LYS A 118 -22.95 -23.36 2.68
N ARG A 119 -23.22 -22.11 3.07
CA ARG A 119 -22.56 -21.44 4.19
C ARG A 119 -23.55 -21.11 5.30
N SER A 120 -23.09 -21.07 6.54
CA SER A 120 -23.90 -20.62 7.68
C SER A 120 -24.17 -19.12 7.55
N THR A 121 -25.39 -18.69 7.87
CA THR A 121 -25.83 -17.29 7.65
C THR A 121 -25.19 -16.28 8.60
N ALA A 122 -24.62 -16.77 9.71
CA ALA A 122 -23.90 -15.97 10.68
C ALA A 122 -22.80 -16.80 11.35
N VAL A 123 -21.67 -16.17 11.62
CA VAL A 123 -20.54 -16.71 12.38
C VAL A 123 -20.00 -15.66 13.34
N THR A 124 -19.50 -16.10 14.49
CA THR A 124 -18.65 -15.28 15.36
C THR A 124 -17.26 -15.87 15.32
N ILE A 125 -16.29 -15.05 14.96
CA ILE A 125 -14.88 -15.43 14.95
C ILE A 125 -14.16 -14.77 16.12
N LYS A 126 -13.20 -15.50 16.69
CA LYS A 126 -12.18 -15.01 17.61
C LYS A 126 -10.85 -15.02 16.87
N ALA A 127 -10.08 -13.94 16.92
CA ALA A 127 -8.79 -13.81 16.25
C ALA A 127 -7.88 -12.86 17.05
N HIS A 128 -6.63 -12.71 16.62
CA HIS A 128 -5.71 -11.67 17.08
C HIS A 128 -5.46 -10.68 15.95
N ASP A 129 -5.14 -9.43 16.32
CA ASP A 129 -4.63 -8.42 15.37
C ASP A 129 -3.11 -8.54 15.20
N GLU A 130 -2.52 -7.67 14.38
CA GLU A 130 -1.09 -7.63 14.07
C GLU A 130 -0.21 -7.36 15.31
N THR A 131 -0.79 -6.79 16.37
CA THR A 131 -0.11 -6.53 17.65
C THR A 131 -0.22 -7.69 18.63
N GLY A 132 -1.01 -8.73 18.28
CA GLY A 132 -1.29 -9.87 19.13
C GLY A 132 -2.45 -9.65 20.11
N VAL A 133 -3.25 -8.60 19.95
CA VAL A 133 -4.43 -8.37 20.80
C VAL A 133 -5.59 -9.21 20.29
N GLU A 134 -6.17 -10.02 21.19
CA GLU A 134 -7.34 -10.83 20.89
C GLU A 134 -8.60 -9.97 20.72
N PHE A 135 -9.38 -10.27 19.69
CA PHE A 135 -10.68 -9.66 19.45
C PHE A 135 -11.70 -10.68 18.95
N LYS A 136 -12.98 -10.28 18.98
CA LYS A 136 -14.12 -11.07 18.47
C LYS A 136 -14.93 -10.26 17.49
N VAL A 137 -15.41 -10.90 16.42
CA VAL A 137 -16.25 -10.26 15.41
C VAL A 137 -17.43 -11.16 15.07
N GLU A 138 -18.62 -10.59 15.12
CA GLU A 138 -19.82 -11.24 14.57
C GLU A 138 -19.99 -10.81 13.11
N ALA A 139 -20.19 -11.78 12.24
CA ALA A 139 -20.43 -11.59 10.82
C ALA A 139 -21.74 -12.26 10.41
N THR A 140 -22.43 -11.63 9.47
CA THR A 140 -23.67 -12.15 8.86
C THR A 140 -23.61 -11.98 7.35
N GLY A 141 -24.47 -12.71 6.63
CA GLY A 141 -24.58 -12.54 5.18
C GLY A 141 -23.26 -12.78 4.44
N PHE A 142 -22.86 -11.84 3.59
CA PHE A 142 -21.66 -11.96 2.76
C PHE A 142 -20.37 -12.01 3.57
N LEU A 143 -20.25 -11.19 4.63
CA LEU A 143 -19.08 -11.23 5.51
C LEU A 143 -18.95 -12.58 6.24
N ALA A 144 -20.08 -13.21 6.60
CA ALA A 144 -20.04 -14.55 7.18
C ALA A 144 -19.56 -15.60 6.17
N GLN A 145 -19.92 -15.46 4.89
CA GLN A 145 -19.41 -16.31 3.82
C GLN A 145 -17.90 -16.13 3.64
N ILE A 146 -17.40 -14.89 3.57
CA ILE A 146 -15.97 -14.59 3.48
C ILE A 146 -15.20 -15.25 4.62
N PHE A 147 -15.62 -15.04 5.88
CA PHE A 147 -14.91 -15.63 7.02
C PHE A 147 -14.87 -17.16 6.97
N GLN A 148 -15.96 -17.81 6.55
CA GLN A 148 -15.97 -19.27 6.38
C GLN A 148 -15.03 -19.71 5.23
N HIS A 149 -14.99 -18.96 4.13
CA HIS A 149 -14.11 -19.23 2.99
C HIS A 149 -12.63 -19.08 3.36
N GLU A 150 -12.25 -17.96 3.99
CA GLU A 150 -10.86 -17.74 4.37
C GLU A 150 -10.38 -18.73 5.43
N ILE A 151 -11.25 -19.12 6.36
CA ILE A 151 -10.92 -20.16 7.36
C ILE A 151 -10.79 -21.55 6.70
N ASP A 152 -11.52 -21.85 5.63
CA ASP A 152 -11.31 -23.09 4.85
C ASP A 152 -9.90 -23.11 4.25
N HIS A 153 -9.43 -22.00 3.68
CA HIS A 153 -8.07 -21.89 3.14
C HIS A 153 -6.99 -22.19 4.18
N LEU A 154 -7.19 -21.75 5.43
CA LEU A 154 -6.25 -22.05 6.53
C LEU A 154 -6.20 -23.54 6.90
N HIS A 155 -7.20 -24.32 6.49
CA HIS A 155 -7.29 -25.76 6.72
C HIS A 155 -7.08 -26.59 5.44
N GLY A 156 -6.56 -25.96 4.37
CA GLY A 156 -6.28 -26.65 3.11
C GLY A 156 -7.54 -27.06 2.33
N ILE A 157 -8.68 -26.43 2.61
CA ILE A 157 -9.95 -26.68 1.95
C ILE A 157 -10.18 -25.55 0.94
N LEU A 158 -10.49 -25.91 -0.31
CA LEU A 158 -10.88 -24.96 -1.35
C LEU A 158 -12.39 -25.03 -1.54
N PHE A 159 -13.02 -23.93 -1.95
CA PHE A 159 -14.47 -23.90 -2.13
C PHE A 159 -14.96 -24.97 -3.12
N ILE A 160 -14.14 -25.34 -4.12
CA ILE A 160 -14.43 -26.41 -5.10
C ILE A 160 -14.57 -27.81 -4.47
N ASP A 161 -14.11 -28.02 -3.24
CA ASP A 161 -14.23 -29.31 -2.54
C ASP A 161 -15.68 -29.59 -2.09
N HIS A 162 -16.49 -28.55 -1.92
CA HIS A 162 -17.89 -28.66 -1.48
C HIS A 162 -18.86 -27.78 -2.30
N ALA A 163 -18.38 -27.13 -3.35
CA ALA A 163 -19.22 -26.38 -4.28
C ALA A 163 -19.99 -27.32 -5.22
N HIS A 164 -21.16 -26.85 -5.61
CA HIS A 164 -22.01 -27.46 -6.64
C HIS A 164 -22.18 -26.43 -7.77
N ASP A 165 -22.74 -26.86 -8.91
CA ASP A 165 -23.02 -25.96 -10.03
C ASP A 165 -21.77 -25.16 -10.46
N ILE A 166 -20.61 -25.83 -10.49
CA ILE A 166 -19.32 -25.20 -10.80
C ILE A 166 -19.29 -24.81 -12.28
N LYS A 167 -18.99 -23.54 -12.54
CA LYS A 167 -18.79 -22.95 -13.87
C LYS A 167 -17.37 -22.39 -13.96
N LEU A 168 -16.66 -22.73 -15.02
CA LEU A 168 -15.42 -22.09 -15.44
C LEU A 168 -15.76 -21.02 -16.49
N LEU A 169 -15.27 -19.79 -16.30
CA LEU A 169 -15.33 -18.77 -17.34
C LEU A 169 -14.25 -19.07 -18.39
N GLU A 170 -14.66 -19.19 -19.65
CA GLU A 170 -13.79 -19.49 -20.79
C GLU A 170 -14.16 -18.61 -21.99
N GLY A 171 -13.26 -18.54 -22.98
CA GLY A 171 -13.48 -17.80 -24.22
C GLY A 171 -13.78 -16.31 -24.00
N GLU A 172 -14.76 -15.79 -24.74
CA GLU A 172 -15.12 -14.37 -24.72
C GLU A 172 -15.60 -13.88 -23.34
N GLU A 173 -16.30 -14.72 -22.57
CA GLU A 173 -16.72 -14.38 -21.19
C GLU A 173 -15.49 -14.11 -20.31
N ARG A 174 -14.45 -14.93 -20.41
CA ARG A 174 -13.20 -14.75 -19.67
C ARG A 174 -12.43 -13.54 -20.14
N GLU A 175 -12.28 -13.35 -21.45
CA GLU A 175 -11.55 -12.20 -22.01
C GLU A 175 -12.20 -10.87 -21.61
N ASN A 176 -13.53 -10.81 -21.57
CA ASN A 176 -14.25 -9.62 -21.11
C ASN A 176 -14.06 -9.38 -19.62
N TYR A 177 -14.13 -10.45 -18.81
CA TYR A 177 -13.87 -10.34 -17.38
C TYR A 177 -12.42 -9.91 -17.08
N GLU A 178 -11.43 -10.45 -17.80
CA GLU A 178 -10.03 -10.04 -17.67
C GLU A 178 -9.84 -8.54 -18.01
N LYS A 179 -10.54 -8.02 -19.03
CA LYS A 179 -10.52 -6.57 -19.33
C LYS A 179 -11.16 -5.74 -18.21
N GLU A 180 -12.26 -6.21 -17.62
CA GLU A 180 -12.89 -5.55 -16.47
C GLU A 180 -11.94 -5.56 -15.26
N LEU A 181 -11.27 -6.67 -14.99
CA LEU A 181 -10.26 -6.78 -13.93
C LEU A 181 -9.12 -5.80 -14.14
N GLU A 182 -8.58 -5.66 -15.35
CA GLU A 182 -7.51 -4.70 -15.62
C GLU A 182 -7.97 -3.24 -15.39
N GLN A 183 -9.23 -2.91 -15.71
CA GLN A 183 -9.80 -1.60 -15.36
C GLN A 183 -9.97 -1.43 -13.85
N ILE A 184 -10.40 -2.47 -13.15
CA ILE A 184 -10.63 -2.44 -11.72
C ILE A 184 -9.29 -2.39 -10.95
N LYS A 185 -8.28 -3.14 -11.37
CA LYS A 185 -6.90 -3.02 -10.88
C LYS A 185 -6.40 -1.60 -11.04
N HIS A 186 -6.65 -0.97 -12.18
CA HIS A 186 -6.30 0.44 -12.38
C HIS A 186 -7.00 1.39 -11.38
N VAL A 187 -8.19 1.03 -10.88
CA VAL A 187 -8.94 1.79 -9.87
C VAL A 187 -8.45 1.50 -8.44
N PHE A 188 -8.28 0.23 -8.04
CA PHE A 188 -7.82 -0.15 -6.69
C PHE A 188 -6.31 0.06 -6.49
N MET A 189 -5.52 -0.12 -7.54
CA MET A 189 -4.10 0.21 -7.59
C MET A 189 -3.87 1.64 -8.07
N LYS A 190 -4.85 2.55 -7.97
CA LYS A 190 -4.56 3.98 -8.16
C LYS A 190 -3.75 4.48 -6.96
N SER A 191 -2.50 4.02 -6.86
CA SER A 191 -1.44 4.78 -6.23
C SER A 191 -1.49 6.13 -6.93
N ILE A 192 -1.83 7.16 -6.16
CA ILE A 192 -1.86 8.55 -6.57
C ILE A 192 -0.57 8.87 -7.36
N PRO A 193 -0.62 9.04 -8.69
CA PRO A 193 0.58 9.18 -9.49
C PRO A 193 1.42 10.35 -8.97
N PHE A 194 2.71 10.09 -8.76
CA PHE A 194 3.58 11.05 -8.08
C PHE A 194 4.94 11.18 -8.74
N ILE A 195 5.54 12.35 -8.54
CA ILE A 195 6.94 12.62 -8.91
C ILE A 195 7.76 12.69 -7.63
N PHE A 196 8.89 11.97 -7.63
CA PHE A 196 9.83 11.95 -6.51
C PHE A 196 11.04 12.82 -6.80
N PHE A 197 11.34 13.77 -5.91
CA PHE A 197 12.51 14.64 -5.96
C PHE A 197 13.49 14.23 -4.88
N GLY A 198 14.72 13.86 -5.25
CA GLY A 198 15.74 13.52 -4.26
C GLY A 198 17.09 13.21 -4.86
N THR A 199 18.15 13.24 -4.03
CA THR A 199 19.53 13.06 -4.51
C THR A 199 20.35 12.07 -3.68
N PRO A 200 20.57 12.28 -2.36
CA PRO A 200 21.54 11.51 -1.60
C PRO A 200 20.95 10.19 -1.08
N ASN A 201 21.79 9.38 -0.40
CA ASN A 201 21.40 8.08 0.15
C ASN A 201 20.11 8.12 0.97
N VAL A 202 19.93 9.15 1.81
CA VAL A 202 18.71 9.33 2.60
C VAL A 202 17.43 9.31 1.73
N ALA A 203 17.50 9.87 0.52
CA ALA A 203 16.39 9.92 -0.42
C ALA A 203 16.19 8.58 -1.13
N SER A 204 17.26 7.92 -1.55
CA SER A 204 17.15 6.59 -2.17
C SER A 204 16.70 5.52 -1.17
N GLU A 205 17.15 5.58 0.08
CA GLU A 205 16.70 4.67 1.15
C GLU A 205 15.23 4.89 1.50
N THR A 206 14.77 6.15 1.54
CA THR A 206 13.34 6.48 1.69
C THR A 206 12.52 5.92 0.52
N LEU A 207 13.01 6.14 -0.71
CA LEU A 207 12.36 5.69 -1.94
C LEU A 207 12.30 4.17 -2.04
N GLU A 208 13.33 3.45 -1.60
CA GLU A 208 13.36 2.00 -1.52
C GLU A 208 12.26 1.47 -0.60
N ILE A 209 12.06 2.08 0.57
CA ILE A 209 10.99 1.69 1.50
C ILE A 209 9.60 1.95 0.89
N MET A 210 9.41 3.11 0.27
CA MET A 210 8.18 3.43 -0.46
C MET A 210 7.88 2.41 -1.56
N TYR A 211 8.90 2.09 -2.37
CA TYR A 211 8.80 1.11 -3.45
C TYR A 211 8.48 -0.30 -2.92
N GLN A 212 9.08 -0.72 -1.81
CA GLN A 212 8.76 -1.98 -1.14
C GLN A 212 7.32 -2.03 -0.62
N LYS A 213 6.73 -0.89 -0.30
CA LYS A 213 5.31 -0.74 0.06
C LYS A 213 4.38 -0.56 -1.15
N GLY A 214 4.88 -0.77 -2.37
CA GLY A 214 4.11 -0.69 -3.61
C GLY A 214 3.91 0.73 -4.15
N LEU A 215 4.56 1.74 -3.55
CA LEU A 215 4.48 3.13 -4.01
C LEU A 215 5.60 3.42 -5.02
N VAL A 216 5.25 3.42 -6.29
CA VAL A 216 6.21 3.59 -7.40
C VAL A 216 6.06 4.98 -8.02
N PRO A 217 7.11 5.82 -8.07
CA PRO A 217 7.02 7.13 -8.71
C PRO A 217 6.88 7.00 -10.23
N SER A 218 6.09 7.89 -10.82
CA SER A 218 5.96 7.99 -12.28
C SER A 218 7.18 8.66 -12.93
N LEU A 219 7.87 9.53 -12.18
CA LEU A 219 9.11 10.19 -12.59
C LEU A 219 9.97 10.47 -11.37
N ILE A 220 11.29 10.34 -11.53
CA ILE A 220 12.29 10.73 -10.54
C ILE A 220 13.02 11.99 -11.01
N ILE A 221 13.14 12.99 -10.15
CA ILE A 221 13.93 14.20 -10.41
C ILE A 221 15.11 14.23 -9.44
N THR A 222 16.31 14.16 -9.98
CA THR A 222 17.54 14.06 -9.18
C THR A 222 18.62 15.01 -9.67
N ALA A 223 19.71 15.13 -8.92
CA ALA A 223 20.83 15.95 -9.34
C ALA A 223 21.59 15.31 -10.53
N PRO A 224 22.28 16.09 -11.35
CA PRO A 224 23.24 15.57 -12.32
C PRO A 224 24.34 14.73 -11.68
N ASP A 225 24.94 13.86 -12.47
CA ASP A 225 26.12 13.10 -12.05
C ASP A 225 27.25 14.08 -11.67
N ARG A 226 27.95 13.78 -10.59
CA ARG A 226 29.06 14.62 -10.09
C ARG A 226 30.28 13.76 -9.76
N PRO A 227 31.49 14.31 -9.86
CA PRO A 227 32.69 13.68 -9.34
C PRO A 227 32.55 13.39 -7.83
N SER A 228 32.80 12.14 -7.41
CA SER A 228 32.70 11.75 -6.00
C SER A 228 33.81 10.79 -5.57
N GLY A 229 34.02 10.68 -4.26
CA GLY A 229 34.96 9.77 -3.63
C GLY A 229 36.44 10.07 -3.90
N ARG A 230 37.32 9.18 -3.41
CA ARG A 230 38.75 9.26 -3.72
C ARG A 230 38.96 9.00 -5.21
N GLY A 231 39.57 9.95 -5.91
CA GLY A 231 39.82 9.87 -7.35
C GLY A 231 38.76 10.56 -8.23
N MET A 232 37.74 11.19 -7.65
CA MET A 232 36.82 12.13 -8.33
C MET A 232 36.24 11.56 -9.63
N ARG A 233 35.85 10.29 -9.61
CA ARG A 233 35.21 9.66 -10.78
C ARG A 233 33.79 10.21 -10.89
N MET A 234 33.33 10.40 -12.12
CA MET A 234 31.93 10.73 -12.37
C MET A 234 31.06 9.62 -11.81
N THR A 235 30.16 9.97 -10.88
CA THR A 235 29.31 9.03 -10.16
C THR A 235 27.87 9.54 -10.23
N PRO A 236 26.90 8.69 -10.62
CA PRO A 236 25.49 9.04 -10.55
C PRO A 236 25.05 9.19 -9.09
N PRO A 237 24.06 10.04 -8.78
CA PRO A 237 23.51 10.08 -7.44
C PRO A 237 22.77 8.76 -7.11
N PRO A 238 22.71 8.36 -5.84
CA PRO A 238 22.01 7.15 -5.39
C PRO A 238 20.56 7.02 -5.91
N VAL A 239 19.83 8.14 -5.98
CA VAL A 239 18.45 8.15 -6.50
C VAL A 239 18.39 7.85 -8.02
N LYS A 240 19.41 8.24 -8.80
CA LYS A 240 19.51 7.84 -10.21
C LYS A 240 19.84 6.36 -10.34
N GLU A 241 20.75 5.84 -9.51
CA GLU A 241 21.05 4.40 -9.50
C GLU A 241 19.80 3.58 -9.22
N PHE A 242 18.99 4.03 -8.25
CA PHE A 242 17.67 3.45 -7.98
C PHE A 242 16.74 3.50 -9.20
N ALA A 243 16.63 4.66 -9.86
CA ALA A 243 15.78 4.84 -11.04
C ALA A 243 16.17 3.87 -12.17
N VAL A 244 17.47 3.76 -12.46
CA VAL A 244 18.00 2.85 -13.50
C VAL A 244 17.78 1.38 -13.12
N ALA A 245 17.98 1.02 -11.85
CA ALA A 245 17.79 -0.36 -11.38
C ALA A 245 16.34 -0.85 -11.47
N HIS A 246 15.37 0.07 -11.39
CA HIS A 246 13.94 -0.21 -11.39
C HIS A 246 13.21 0.22 -12.67
N ASP A 247 13.95 0.64 -13.70
CA ASP A 247 13.42 1.11 -15.00
C ASP A 247 12.40 2.26 -14.86
N ILE A 248 12.69 3.20 -13.96
CA ILE A 248 11.85 4.38 -13.71
C ILE A 248 12.41 5.59 -14.48
N PRO A 249 11.57 6.32 -15.23
CA PRO A 249 12.00 7.56 -15.90
C PRO A 249 12.61 8.55 -14.93
N TYR A 250 13.65 9.28 -15.37
CA TYR A 250 14.28 10.31 -14.54
C TYR A 250 14.72 11.55 -15.31
N LEU A 251 14.72 12.70 -14.63
CA LEU A 251 15.31 13.96 -15.10
C LEU A 251 16.46 14.39 -14.19
N GLN A 252 17.51 14.96 -14.79
CA GLN A 252 18.67 15.53 -14.10
C GLN A 252 18.90 16.99 -14.49
N PRO A 253 17.93 17.89 -14.29
CA PRO A 253 18.10 19.29 -14.69
C PRO A 253 19.25 19.90 -13.90
N GLU A 254 20.14 20.70 -14.50
CA GLU A 254 21.16 21.47 -13.76
C GLU A 254 20.50 22.59 -12.92
N LYS A 255 19.42 23.19 -13.43
CA LYS A 255 18.57 24.18 -12.76
C LYS A 255 17.13 23.98 -13.20
N ILE A 256 16.17 24.38 -12.36
CA ILE A 256 14.75 24.41 -12.75
C ILE A 256 14.51 25.68 -13.58
N THR A 257 14.77 25.61 -14.89
CA THR A 257 14.50 26.70 -15.84
C THR A 257 13.03 26.70 -16.26
N ALA A 258 12.61 27.67 -17.08
CA ALA A 258 11.25 27.71 -17.61
C ALA A 258 10.96 26.48 -18.49
N GLU A 259 11.94 26.04 -19.29
CA GLU A 259 11.81 24.89 -20.16
C GLU A 259 11.67 23.58 -19.37
N VAL A 260 12.44 23.43 -18.28
CA VAL A 260 12.31 22.28 -17.36
C VAL A 260 10.97 22.30 -16.65
N LEU A 261 10.48 23.48 -16.26
CA LEU A 261 9.17 23.63 -15.65
C LEU A 261 8.06 23.21 -16.62
N GLU A 262 8.11 23.67 -17.88
CA GLU A 262 7.17 23.28 -18.93
C GLU A 262 7.21 21.77 -19.21
N GLU A 263 8.38 21.15 -19.21
CA GLU A 263 8.55 19.70 -19.35
C GLU A 263 7.87 18.94 -18.19
N ILE A 264 8.06 19.40 -16.95
CA ILE A 264 7.42 18.79 -15.77
C ILE A 264 5.92 19.03 -15.78
N GLU A 265 5.44 20.24 -16.10
CA GLU A 265 4.01 20.55 -16.22
C GLU A 265 3.33 19.67 -17.27
N LYS A 266 3.98 19.52 -18.43
CA LYS A 266 3.49 18.62 -19.49
C LYS A 266 3.43 17.18 -19.00
N PHE A 267 4.47 16.68 -18.35
CA PHE A 267 4.49 15.33 -17.78
C PHE A 267 3.38 15.14 -16.73
N VAL A 268 3.15 16.14 -15.88
CA VAL A 268 2.08 16.14 -14.89
C VAL A 268 0.71 15.96 -15.55
N HIS A 269 0.44 16.69 -16.63
CA HIS A 269 -0.80 16.59 -17.36
C HIS A 269 -0.96 15.26 -18.11
N GLU A 270 0.11 14.77 -18.75
CA GLU A 270 0.08 13.52 -19.52
C GLU A 270 -0.08 12.28 -18.64
N HIS A 271 0.42 12.33 -17.40
CA HIS A 271 0.43 11.19 -16.47
C HIS A 271 -0.50 11.35 -15.26
N ASP A 272 -1.40 12.35 -15.27
CA ASP A 272 -2.33 12.66 -14.17
C ASP A 272 -1.63 12.73 -12.80
N ILE A 273 -0.46 13.35 -12.75
CA ILE A 273 0.32 13.46 -11.51
C ILE A 273 -0.42 14.33 -10.50
N LYS A 274 -0.61 13.79 -9.31
CA LYS A 274 -1.42 14.41 -8.26
C LYS A 274 -0.61 14.95 -7.09
N ILE A 275 0.58 14.41 -6.84
CA ILE A 275 1.44 14.80 -5.71
C ILE A 275 2.91 14.82 -6.11
N PHE A 276 3.65 15.76 -5.53
CA PHE A 276 5.11 15.72 -5.52
C PHE A 276 5.63 15.36 -4.13
N ILE A 277 6.62 14.48 -4.10
CA ILE A 277 7.31 14.05 -2.88
C ILE A 277 8.77 14.49 -2.96
N VAL A 278 9.23 15.24 -1.96
CA VAL A 278 10.57 15.83 -1.94
C VAL A 278 11.36 15.32 -0.74
N VAL A 279 12.45 14.62 -1.01
CA VAL A 279 13.35 14.06 0.01
C VAL A 279 14.78 14.49 -0.28
N ALA A 280 15.34 15.35 0.58
CA ALA A 280 16.73 15.82 0.46
C ALA A 280 17.13 16.27 -0.96
N TYR A 281 16.24 17.00 -1.64
CA TYR A 281 16.55 17.58 -2.95
C TYR A 281 17.22 18.94 -2.79
N GLY A 282 18.50 19.02 -3.16
CA GLY A 282 19.36 20.18 -2.87
C GLY A 282 19.11 21.44 -3.72
N LYS A 283 18.05 21.49 -4.53
CA LYS A 283 17.73 22.66 -5.36
C LYS A 283 16.49 23.36 -4.86
N ILE A 284 16.49 24.67 -4.96
CA ILE A 284 15.31 25.49 -4.66
C ILE A 284 14.24 25.19 -5.72
N LEU A 285 13.07 24.78 -5.25
CA LEU A 285 11.90 24.60 -6.10
C LEU A 285 11.18 25.95 -6.23
N PRO A 286 10.97 26.47 -7.46
CA PRO A 286 10.20 27.70 -7.63
C PRO A 286 8.74 27.47 -7.19
N GLU A 287 8.09 28.52 -6.68
CA GLU A 287 6.71 28.45 -6.20
C GLU A 287 5.75 27.84 -7.22
N LYS A 288 5.90 28.21 -8.50
CA LYS A 288 5.13 27.63 -9.61
C LYS A 288 5.17 26.10 -9.59
N LEU A 289 6.36 25.51 -9.45
CA LEU A 289 6.54 24.06 -9.41
C LEU A 289 5.89 23.44 -8.16
N ILE A 290 6.07 24.07 -7.00
CA ILE A 290 5.52 23.60 -5.72
C ILE A 290 3.99 23.49 -5.79
N THR A 291 3.34 24.39 -6.55
CA THR A 291 1.88 24.49 -6.65
C THR A 291 1.24 23.69 -7.79
N ILE A 292 2.03 23.08 -8.68
CA ILE A 292 1.50 22.26 -9.80
C ILE A 292 0.61 21.10 -9.32
N PRO A 293 1.07 20.20 -8.42
CA PRO A 293 0.30 19.02 -8.08
C PRO A 293 -0.96 19.37 -7.29
N GLU A 294 -2.09 18.76 -7.67
CA GLU A 294 -3.42 18.98 -7.06
C GLU A 294 -3.41 18.79 -5.54
N TYR A 295 -2.74 17.74 -5.05
CA TYR A 295 -2.65 17.42 -3.61
C TYR A 295 -1.50 18.14 -2.90
N GLY A 296 -0.69 18.87 -3.67
CA GLY A 296 0.44 19.65 -3.18
C GLY A 296 1.77 18.91 -3.24
N THR A 297 2.80 19.62 -2.80
CA THR A 297 4.18 19.12 -2.71
C THR A 297 4.51 18.89 -1.24
N TYR A 298 4.95 17.68 -0.90
CA TYR A 298 5.29 17.30 0.47
C TYR A 298 6.78 17.08 0.60
N ASN A 299 7.34 17.56 1.71
CA ASN A 299 8.72 17.33 2.05
C ASN A 299 8.83 16.60 3.39
N ILE A 300 9.70 15.59 3.41
CA ILE A 300 10.21 15.00 4.63
C ILE A 300 11.39 15.81 5.15
N HIS A 301 11.29 16.24 6.40
CA HIS A 301 12.33 16.96 7.12
C HIS A 301 12.77 16.18 8.36
N TYR A 302 14.06 15.90 8.47
CA TYR A 302 14.63 15.03 9.51
C TYR A 302 14.95 15.80 10.81
N SER A 303 14.00 16.60 11.27
CA SER A 303 13.96 17.18 12.62
C SER A 303 12.51 17.54 12.99
N LEU A 304 12.29 17.87 14.27
CA LEU A 304 11.04 18.40 14.77
C LEU A 304 10.93 19.91 14.49
N LEU A 305 10.35 20.24 13.33
CA LEU A 305 10.11 21.62 12.93
C LEU A 305 9.29 22.37 14.01
N PRO A 306 9.54 23.67 14.25
CA PRO A 306 10.43 24.55 13.48
C PRO A 306 11.92 24.48 13.88
N ARG A 307 12.31 23.57 14.79
CA ARG A 307 13.72 23.41 15.17
C ARG A 307 14.51 22.83 13.99
N HIS A 308 15.75 23.29 13.84
CA HIS A 308 16.71 22.81 12.81
C HIS A 308 16.20 22.83 11.36
N ARG A 309 15.55 23.91 10.94
CA ARG A 309 15.33 24.17 9.50
C ARG A 309 16.65 24.16 8.72
N GLY A 310 16.58 23.82 7.44
CA GLY A 310 17.71 23.85 6.52
C GLY A 310 18.35 22.49 6.26
N ALA A 311 19.55 22.52 5.69
CA ALA A 311 20.10 21.38 4.95
C ALA A 311 20.71 20.25 5.79
N SER A 312 20.93 20.44 7.10
CA SER A 312 21.66 19.48 7.94
C SER A 312 21.00 19.28 9.32
N PRO A 313 19.71 18.92 9.38
CA PRO A 313 18.94 18.89 10.63
C PRO A 313 19.41 17.81 11.62
N VAL A 314 19.88 16.66 11.11
CA VAL A 314 20.35 15.55 11.95
C VAL A 314 21.66 15.91 12.64
N GLU A 315 22.62 16.44 11.88
CA GLU A 315 23.89 16.93 12.41
C GLU A 315 23.68 18.06 13.42
N ALA A 316 22.76 18.99 13.14
CA ALA A 316 22.42 20.09 14.02
C ALA A 316 21.81 19.62 15.34
N SER A 317 20.96 18.58 15.31
CA SER A 317 20.37 17.98 16.52
C SER A 317 21.46 17.42 17.45
N ILE A 318 22.40 16.65 16.89
CA ILE A 318 23.53 16.08 17.66
C ILE A 318 24.44 17.20 18.19
N LEU A 319 24.80 18.18 17.35
CA LEU A 319 25.70 19.26 17.74
C LEU A 319 25.10 20.15 18.85
N ALA A 320 23.79 20.34 18.84
CA ALA A 320 23.07 21.09 19.87
C ALA A 320 22.90 20.32 21.19
N GLY A 321 23.24 19.02 21.22
CA GLY A 321 23.05 18.16 22.38
C GLY A 321 21.57 17.82 22.64
N ASP A 322 20.74 17.80 21.58
CA ASP A 322 19.33 17.49 21.72
C ASP A 322 19.13 16.06 22.24
N GLN A 323 18.21 15.90 23.18
CA GLN A 323 17.84 14.59 23.72
C GLN A 323 16.75 13.90 22.88
N VAL A 324 16.01 14.70 22.12
CA VAL A 324 14.91 14.25 21.26
C VAL A 324 15.04 14.98 19.92
N THR A 325 14.93 14.22 18.84
CA THR A 325 14.76 14.71 17.49
C THR A 325 13.56 14.01 16.86
N GLY A 326 13.43 14.02 15.53
CA GLY A 326 12.35 13.32 14.87
C GLY A 326 12.28 13.58 13.40
N VAL A 327 11.12 13.27 12.83
CA VAL A 327 10.78 13.55 11.44
C VAL A 327 9.51 14.36 11.40
N CYS A 328 9.47 15.37 10.53
CA CYS A 328 8.27 16.10 10.16
C CYS A 328 7.99 15.88 8.67
N ILE A 329 6.73 15.61 8.32
CA ILE A 329 6.24 15.77 6.95
C ILE A 329 5.55 17.13 6.89
N GLN A 330 6.00 18.00 5.99
CA GLN A 330 5.41 19.32 5.77
C GLN A 330 4.87 19.45 4.35
N ARG A 331 3.80 20.22 4.19
CA ARG A 331 3.37 20.70 2.87
C ARG A 331 4.21 21.92 2.50
N MET A 332 5.02 21.81 1.45
CA MET A 332 5.96 22.85 1.06
C MET A 332 5.26 24.15 0.69
N ILE A 333 5.89 25.26 1.08
CA ILE A 333 5.68 26.60 0.52
C ILE A 333 7.02 27.08 -0.05
N TYR A 334 7.04 28.23 -0.71
CA TYR A 334 8.27 28.78 -1.28
C TYR A 334 9.36 29.06 -0.23
N GLU A 335 8.96 29.49 0.97
CA GLU A 335 9.90 29.69 2.08
C GLU A 335 10.43 28.35 2.62
N LEU A 336 11.75 28.31 2.81
CA LEU A 336 12.49 27.11 3.23
C LEU A 336 11.98 26.57 4.58
N ASP A 337 11.53 25.32 4.56
CA ASP A 337 11.07 24.56 5.73
C ASP A 337 10.04 25.29 6.60
N ALA A 338 9.23 26.13 5.95
CA ALA A 338 8.21 26.96 6.58
C ALA A 338 6.79 26.47 6.31
N GLY A 339 6.65 25.32 5.66
CA GLY A 339 5.38 24.71 5.35
C GLY A 339 4.60 24.28 6.58
N ASN A 340 3.29 24.10 6.42
CA ASN A 340 2.46 23.51 7.47
C ASN A 340 2.93 22.07 7.73
N ILE A 341 3.25 21.77 8.99
CA ILE A 341 3.55 20.41 9.43
C ILE A 341 2.26 19.60 9.40
N VAL A 342 2.27 18.51 8.66
CA VAL A 342 1.13 17.61 8.45
C VAL A 342 1.14 16.53 9.52
N VAL A 343 2.31 15.92 9.74
CA VAL A 343 2.54 14.93 10.79
C VAL A 343 3.99 15.01 11.25
N SER A 344 4.24 14.62 12.49
CA SER A 344 5.57 14.47 13.05
C SER A 344 5.66 13.23 13.93
N ALA A 345 6.85 12.63 14.01
CA ALA A 345 7.15 11.61 15.00
C ALA A 345 8.47 11.92 15.70
N GLU A 346 8.49 11.69 17.00
CA GLU A 346 9.66 11.93 17.86
C GLU A 346 10.54 10.67 17.95
N LEU A 347 11.83 10.88 18.15
CA LEU A 347 12.82 9.85 18.38
C LEU A 347 13.84 10.36 19.39
N ASN A 348 14.09 9.57 20.44
CA ASN A 348 15.17 9.85 21.39
C ASN A 348 16.53 9.70 20.73
N ILE A 349 17.45 10.59 21.07
CA ILE A 349 18.86 10.51 20.67
C ILE A 349 19.62 9.84 21.82
N ASP A 350 20.24 8.70 21.56
CA ASP A 350 21.06 8.00 22.55
C ASP A 350 22.44 8.67 22.68
N ASP A 351 23.08 8.56 23.84
CA ASP A 351 24.42 9.13 24.10
C ASP A 351 25.52 8.63 23.14
N GLN A 352 25.29 7.47 22.50
CA GLN A 352 26.22 6.86 21.55
C GLN A 352 25.79 7.07 20.09
N ASP A 353 24.70 7.81 19.85
CA ASP A 353 24.26 8.07 18.49
C ASP A 353 25.27 8.96 17.74
N THR A 354 25.62 8.50 16.55
CA THR A 354 26.32 9.27 15.54
C THR A 354 25.30 9.76 14.51
N THR A 355 25.68 10.70 13.65
CA THR A 355 24.85 11.09 12.50
C THR A 355 24.42 9.88 11.67
N GLY A 356 25.31 8.89 11.50
CA GLY A 356 25.02 7.67 10.76
C GLY A 356 23.96 6.80 11.43
N SER A 357 24.15 6.48 12.72
CA SER A 357 23.18 5.64 13.46
C SER A 357 21.82 6.33 13.62
N LEU A 358 21.82 7.64 13.86
CA LEU A 358 20.59 8.42 13.99
C LEU A 358 19.84 8.49 12.65
N ARG A 359 20.53 8.66 11.51
CA ARG A 359 19.91 8.59 10.18
C ARG A 359 19.28 7.21 9.93
N SER A 360 19.96 6.12 10.28
CA SER A 360 19.42 4.76 10.13
C SER A 360 18.14 4.51 10.94
N LYS A 361 17.93 5.22 12.05
CA LYS A 361 16.68 5.20 12.83
C LYS A 361 15.59 6.10 12.21
N LEU A 362 15.98 7.28 11.73
CA LEU A 362 15.04 8.30 11.23
C LEU A 362 14.48 7.99 9.84
N ILE A 363 15.26 7.36 8.95
CA ILE A 363 14.83 7.07 7.57
C ILE A 363 13.61 6.14 7.52
N PRO A 364 13.61 4.97 8.21
CA PRO A 364 12.42 4.12 8.24
C PRO A 364 11.20 4.82 8.84
N LEU A 365 11.39 5.57 9.92
CA LEU A 365 10.32 6.34 10.56
C LEU A 365 9.69 7.35 9.60
N GLY A 366 10.53 8.11 8.90
CA GLY A 366 10.07 9.12 7.97
C GLY A 366 9.44 8.56 6.70
N ALA A 367 10.00 7.48 6.15
CA ALA A 367 9.41 6.78 5.03
C ALA A 367 8.03 6.22 5.38
N GLN A 368 7.87 5.64 6.58
CA GLN A 368 6.59 5.15 7.07
C GLN A 368 5.55 6.27 7.16
N LEU A 369 5.88 7.40 7.81
CA LEU A 369 4.97 8.55 7.88
C LEU A 369 4.55 9.05 6.50
N LEU A 370 5.48 9.08 5.54
CA LEU A 370 5.19 9.50 4.20
C LEU A 370 4.25 8.53 3.48
N CYS A 371 4.45 7.22 3.64
CA CYS A 371 3.52 6.20 3.13
C CYS A 371 2.13 6.33 3.77
N ASP A 372 2.06 6.56 5.08
CA ASP A 372 0.80 6.74 5.80
C ASP A 372 0.04 7.96 5.27
N ILE A 373 0.72 9.10 5.09
CA ILE A 373 0.11 10.29 4.48
C ILE A 373 -0.30 10.01 3.04
N TYR A 374 0.56 9.39 2.24
CA TYR A 374 0.25 9.08 0.85
C TYR A 374 -1.02 8.23 0.71
N ASN A 375 -1.18 7.22 1.58
CA ASN A 375 -2.37 6.37 1.62
C ASN A 375 -3.62 7.09 2.14
N GLN A 376 -3.46 8.26 2.80
CA GLN A 376 -4.53 9.12 3.27
C GLN A 376 -4.86 10.26 2.28
N LEU A 377 -4.00 10.51 1.27
CA LEU A 377 -4.31 11.40 0.16
C LEU A 377 -5.36 10.74 -0.73
N PRO A 378 -6.24 11.53 -1.35
CA PRO A 378 -7.63 11.59 -1.00
C PRO A 378 -8.46 10.36 -1.37
N GLU A 379 -9.14 9.88 -0.35
CA GLU A 379 -10.56 9.51 -0.35
C GLU A 379 -11.49 10.71 -0.71
N TYR A 380 -11.15 11.47 -1.75
CA TYR A 380 -11.89 12.65 -2.21
C TYR A 380 -11.72 12.87 -3.70
N PRO A 381 -12.49 12.16 -4.54
CA PRO A 381 -12.94 12.72 -5.78
C PRO A 381 -14.26 13.46 -5.54
N TYR A 382 -14.30 14.75 -5.86
CA TYR A 382 -15.56 15.36 -6.28
C TYR A 382 -15.92 14.75 -7.65
N TYR A 383 -16.59 13.60 -7.65
CA TYR A 383 -17.30 13.12 -8.85
C TYR A 383 -18.70 13.74 -8.86
N LYS A 384 -18.88 14.72 -9.75
CA LYS A 384 -20.19 14.95 -10.37
C LYS A 384 -20.48 13.72 -11.23
N ASP A 385 -21.50 12.98 -10.83
CA ASP A 385 -22.10 11.83 -11.52
C ASP A 385 -21.30 10.51 -11.52
N SER A 386 -21.30 9.80 -10.40
CA SER A 386 -20.99 8.36 -10.34
C SER A 386 -21.98 7.62 -9.43
N ASN A 387 -23.26 7.60 -9.81
CA ASN A 387 -24.31 6.97 -9.00
C ASN A 387 -24.51 5.46 -9.27
N ASN A 388 -23.76 4.82 -10.17
CA ASN A 388 -24.14 3.47 -10.60
C ASN A 388 -23.02 2.41 -10.72
N TYR A 389 -21.72 2.72 -10.75
CA TYR A 389 -20.72 1.69 -11.09
C TYR A 389 -20.60 0.52 -10.09
N TYR A 390 -20.55 0.81 -8.78
CA TYR A 390 -20.49 -0.25 -7.75
C TYR A 390 -21.83 -0.97 -7.54
N ALA A 391 -22.94 -0.27 -7.77
CA ALA A 391 -24.27 -0.87 -7.79
C ALA A 391 -24.41 -1.81 -8.99
N ASP A 392 -23.88 -1.43 -10.16
CA ASP A 392 -23.88 -2.22 -11.39
C ASP A 392 -22.95 -3.42 -11.30
N LEU A 393 -21.77 -3.32 -10.65
CA LEU A 393 -20.90 -4.48 -10.41
C LEU A 393 -21.56 -5.50 -9.45
N LEU A 394 -22.14 -5.02 -8.34
CA LEU A 394 -22.89 -5.89 -7.42
C LEU A 394 -24.17 -6.43 -8.03
N GLN A 395 -24.80 -5.70 -8.96
CA GLN A 395 -26.00 -6.12 -9.69
C GLN A 395 -25.64 -7.09 -10.82
N TYR A 396 -24.54 -6.90 -11.53
CA TYR A 396 -23.97 -7.80 -12.53
C TYR A 396 -23.54 -9.13 -11.89
N ILE A 397 -22.83 -9.08 -10.75
CA ILE A 397 -22.53 -10.23 -9.90
C ILE A 397 -23.80 -10.81 -9.24
N ARG A 398 -24.96 -10.15 -9.24
CA ARG A 398 -26.23 -10.77 -8.83
C ARG A 398 -27.00 -11.36 -10.00
N ASP A 399 -26.87 -10.77 -11.18
CA ASP A 399 -27.60 -11.14 -12.38
C ASP A 399 -26.89 -12.24 -13.18
N ILE A 400 -25.59 -12.46 -12.98
CA ILE A 400 -24.89 -13.70 -13.38
C ILE A 400 -25.43 -14.92 -12.59
N PHE A 401 -26.02 -14.70 -11.41
CA PHE A 401 -26.45 -15.76 -10.48
C PHE A 401 -27.96 -15.81 -10.23
N LYS A 402 -28.75 -15.24 -11.15
CA LYS A 402 -30.15 -15.62 -11.39
C LYS A 402 -30.22 -16.56 -12.58
#